data_AF-A0A5C6QEX2-F1
#
_entry.id   AF-A0A5C6QEX2-F1
#
_cell.length_a   1.000
_cell.length_b   1.000
_cell.length_c   1.000
_cell.angle_alpha   90.00
_cell.angle_beta   90.00
_cell.angle_gamma   90.00
#
_symmetry.space_group_name_H-M   'P 1'
#
loop_
_entity.id
_entity.type
_entity.pdbx_description
1 polymer ?
#
loop_
_entity_poly.entity_id
_entity_poly.type
_entity_poly.pdbx_seq_one_letter_code
_entity_poly.pdbx_strand_id
1 'polypeptide(L)'
;MKTLFIFILCFMITNVHAKETDHGFVNKSDSGTLQVWNAERNEWSDIDSFWKSFAKTNQAKSWGVSDTYPTYGEVNEFDTLVIKLKQGTCLMQFYHGRWRRANDVQRWDDAFNEYSACPYVFD
;
A
#
# COMPACT_ATOMS: atom_id res chain seq x y z
N MET A 1 34.25 25.98 54.20
CA MET A 1 34.05 24.53 53.92
C MET A 1 32.96 24.41 52.88
N LYS A 2 33.24 23.68 51.80
CA LYS A 2 32.57 23.71 50.49
C LYS A 2 31.11 23.25 50.58
N THR A 3 30.18 24.14 50.25
CA THR A 3 28.80 23.81 49.93
C THR A 3 28.72 23.16 48.54
N LEU A 4 28.19 21.94 48.57
CA LEU A 4 27.55 21.14 47.55
C LEU A 4 26.96 21.91 46.35
N PHE A 5 27.31 21.52 45.12
CA PHE A 5 26.43 21.69 43.94
C PHE A 5 26.62 20.49 43.00
N ILE A 6 25.80 19.46 43.21
CA ILE A 6 25.60 18.36 42.27
C ILE A 6 24.59 18.89 41.24
N PHE A 7 25.08 19.25 40.05
CA PHE A 7 24.24 19.57 38.90
C PHE A 7 23.76 18.24 38.29
N ILE A 8 22.57 17.80 38.69
CA ILE A 8 21.83 16.74 37.99
C ILE A 8 21.38 17.34 36.65
N LEU A 9 22.08 16.95 35.59
CA LEU A 9 21.73 17.23 34.21
C LEU A 9 20.57 16.29 33.81
N CYS A 10 19.34 16.68 34.18
CA CYS A 10 18.13 16.08 33.61
C CYS A 10 18.04 16.47 32.13
N PHE A 11 18.70 15.69 31.26
CA PHE A 11 18.38 15.66 29.83
C PHE A 11 16.94 15.15 29.71
N MET A 12 15.99 16.08 29.60
CA MET A 12 14.64 15.80 29.16
C MET A 12 14.71 15.29 27.73
N ILE A 13 14.74 13.97 27.57
CA ILE A 13 14.61 13.32 26.27
C ILE A 13 13.13 13.43 25.89
N THR A 14 12.74 14.54 25.27
CA THR A 14 11.40 14.65 24.66
C THR A 14 11.39 13.75 23.43
N ASN A 15 10.77 12.58 23.53
CA ASN A 15 10.48 11.74 22.36
C ASN A 15 9.50 12.50 21.48
N VAL A 16 9.99 13.17 20.44
CA VAL A 16 9.17 13.63 19.33
C VAL A 16 8.68 12.38 18.62
N HIS A 17 7.51 11.89 19.00
CA HIS A 17 6.81 10.87 18.23
C HIS A 17 6.24 11.55 16.98
N ALA A 18 6.99 11.50 15.89
CA ALA A 18 6.41 11.70 14.57
C ALA A 18 5.31 10.65 14.39
N LYS A 19 4.14 11.05 13.87
CA LYS A 19 3.09 10.10 13.50
C LYS A 19 3.70 9.11 12.50
N GLU A 20 3.58 7.82 12.78
CA GLU A 20 4.04 6.78 11.87
C GLU A 20 3.26 6.89 10.54
N THR A 21 3.97 6.74 9.43
CA THR A 21 3.36 6.77 8.10
C THR A 21 2.49 5.52 7.93
N ASP A 22 1.24 5.72 7.49
CA ASP A 22 0.27 4.64 7.33
C ASP A 22 0.66 3.70 6.16
N HIS A 23 0.45 2.38 6.29
CA HIS A 23 0.70 1.43 5.21
C HIS A 23 -0.19 1.74 4.01
N GLY A 24 0.39 1.83 2.81
CA GLY A 24 -0.34 2.24 1.62
C GLY A 24 -0.52 3.75 1.50
N PHE A 25 0.14 4.56 2.33
CA PHE A 25 0.20 6.00 2.12
C PHE A 25 1.01 6.31 0.86
N VAL A 26 0.48 7.20 0.01
CA VAL A 26 1.12 7.61 -1.24
C VAL A 26 1.74 8.99 -1.07
N ASN A 27 3.00 9.11 -1.50
CA ASN A 27 3.71 10.38 -1.57
C ASN A 27 4.26 10.62 -2.96
N LYS A 28 4.59 11.87 -3.27
CA LYS A 28 5.33 12.26 -4.46
C LYS A 28 6.77 12.59 -4.06
N SER A 29 7.73 11.91 -4.66
CA SER A 29 9.15 12.16 -4.43
C SER A 29 9.57 13.55 -4.91
N ASP A 30 10.78 13.97 -4.54
CA ASP A 30 11.39 15.21 -5.05
C ASP A 30 11.53 15.20 -6.58
N SER A 31 11.66 14.02 -7.20
CA SER A 31 11.68 13.84 -8.66
C SER A 31 10.29 13.85 -9.31
N GLY A 32 9.23 13.95 -8.51
CA GLY A 32 7.86 13.93 -8.98
C GLY A 32 7.27 12.52 -9.17
N THR A 33 7.98 11.48 -8.79
CA THR A 33 7.55 10.07 -8.94
C THR A 33 6.68 9.67 -7.76
N LEU A 34 5.56 8.98 -8.02
CA LEU A 34 4.73 8.43 -6.95
C LEU A 34 5.46 7.29 -6.22
N GLN A 35 5.36 7.29 -4.90
CA GLN A 35 5.91 6.29 -4.00
C GLN A 35 4.85 5.89 -2.99
N VAL A 36 4.91 4.66 -2.50
CA VAL A 36 4.02 4.13 -1.48
C VAL A 36 4.85 3.72 -0.27
N TRP A 37 4.38 4.07 0.91
CA TRP A 37 4.95 3.57 2.14
C TRP A 37 4.49 2.14 2.41
N ASN A 38 5.43 1.21 2.46
CA ASN A 38 5.18 -0.17 2.86
C ASN A 38 5.62 -0.38 4.32
N ALA A 39 4.67 -0.26 5.26
CA ALA A 39 4.95 -0.46 6.68
C ALA A 39 5.47 -1.87 7.03
N GLU A 40 5.12 -2.92 6.27
CA GLU A 40 5.60 -4.29 6.53
C GLU A 40 7.11 -4.42 6.28
N ARG A 41 7.62 -3.61 5.36
CA ARG A 41 9.02 -3.61 4.93
C ARG A 41 9.81 -2.39 5.41
N ASN A 42 9.12 -1.43 6.03
CA ASN A 42 9.67 -0.15 6.48
C ASN A 42 10.44 0.58 5.36
N GLU A 43 9.87 0.60 4.16
CA GLU A 43 10.48 1.21 2.97
C GLU A 43 9.45 1.93 2.08
N TRP A 44 9.94 2.91 1.32
CA TRP A 44 9.20 3.47 0.19
C TRP A 44 9.45 2.62 -1.06
N SER A 45 8.38 2.26 -1.77
CA SER A 45 8.44 1.55 -3.06
C SER A 45 7.60 2.26 -4.11
N ASP A 46 7.75 1.92 -5.38
CA ASP A 46 6.74 2.29 -6.37
C ASP A 46 5.42 1.52 -6.14
N ILE A 47 4.34 1.99 -6.77
CA ILE A 47 2.98 1.43 -6.61
C ILE A 47 2.90 -0.03 -7.09
N ASP A 48 3.51 -0.36 -8.22
CA ASP A 48 3.45 -1.72 -8.78
C ASP A 48 4.22 -2.72 -7.91
N SER A 49 5.37 -2.32 -7.36
CA SER A 49 6.13 -3.10 -6.39
C SER A 49 5.35 -3.31 -5.09
N PHE A 50 4.65 -2.28 -4.61
CA PHE A 50 3.77 -2.38 -3.44
C PHE A 50 2.66 -3.40 -3.68
N TRP A 51 1.95 -3.31 -4.82
CA TRP A 51 0.92 -4.27 -5.20
C TRP A 51 1.44 -5.70 -5.34
N LYS A 52 2.63 -5.88 -5.93
CA LYS A 52 3.26 -7.19 -6.05
C LYS A 52 3.61 -7.78 -4.68
N SER A 53 4.05 -6.94 -3.74
CA SER A 53 4.29 -7.34 -2.35
C SER A 53 2.99 -7.81 -1.71
N PHE A 54 1.94 -6.99 -1.77
CA PHE A 54 0.63 -7.30 -1.21
C PHE A 54 0.03 -8.59 -1.78
N ALA A 55 0.04 -8.75 -3.11
CA ALA A 55 -0.49 -9.95 -3.77
C ALA A 55 0.23 -11.24 -3.32
N LYS A 56 1.48 -11.13 -2.84
CA LYS A 56 2.24 -12.24 -2.28
C LYS A 56 1.95 -12.47 -0.79
N THR A 57 1.68 -11.42 -0.02
CA THR A 57 1.55 -11.49 1.45
C THR A 57 0.11 -11.62 1.95
N ASN A 58 -0.89 -11.27 1.15
CA ASN A 58 -2.33 -11.24 1.50
C ASN A 58 -2.97 -12.62 1.82
N GLN A 59 -2.20 -13.71 1.91
CA GLN A 59 -2.66 -15.07 2.27
C GLN A 59 -3.73 -15.71 1.37
N ALA A 60 -4.22 -15.01 0.34
CA ALA A 60 -5.13 -15.49 -0.69
C ALA A 60 -4.39 -15.79 -2.01
N LYS A 61 -5.07 -16.43 -2.97
CA LYS A 61 -4.46 -16.77 -4.25
C LYS A 61 -4.19 -15.50 -5.06
N SER A 62 -2.99 -15.39 -5.61
CA SER A 62 -2.71 -14.43 -6.67
C SER A 62 -2.82 -15.09 -8.03
N TRP A 63 -3.65 -14.51 -8.90
CA TRP A 63 -3.84 -14.93 -10.28
C TRP A 63 -2.81 -14.33 -11.24
N GLY A 64 -1.84 -13.57 -10.71
CA GLY A 64 -0.79 -12.94 -11.50
C GLY A 64 -1.28 -11.74 -12.31
N VAL A 65 -0.67 -11.52 -13.46
CA VAL A 65 -1.01 -10.44 -14.39
C VAL A 65 -1.78 -11.03 -15.57
N SER A 66 -2.95 -10.48 -15.90
CA SER A 66 -3.79 -10.95 -17.01
C SER A 66 -4.56 -9.78 -17.61
N ASP A 67 -5.03 -9.91 -18.84
CA ASP A 67 -6.05 -9.02 -19.45
C ASP A 67 -7.48 -9.58 -19.32
N THR A 68 -7.61 -10.78 -18.76
CA THR A 68 -8.87 -11.53 -18.64
C THR A 68 -9.08 -11.95 -17.18
N TYR A 69 -10.32 -11.81 -16.69
CA TYR A 69 -10.68 -12.24 -15.34
C TYR A 69 -10.82 -13.76 -15.23
N PRO A 70 -10.35 -14.38 -14.13
CA PRO A 70 -10.62 -15.78 -13.83
C PRO A 70 -12.12 -16.09 -13.74
N THR A 71 -12.48 -17.36 -13.94
CA THR A 71 -13.87 -17.78 -13.84
C THR A 71 -14.36 -17.72 -12.40
N TYR A 72 -15.63 -17.32 -12.21
CA TYR A 72 -16.19 -17.09 -10.86
C TYR A 72 -16.28 -18.37 -10.01
N GLY A 73 -16.25 -19.56 -10.63
CA GLY A 73 -16.26 -20.83 -9.91
C GLY A 73 -14.91 -21.22 -9.31
N GLU A 74 -13.82 -20.53 -9.66
CA GLU A 74 -12.47 -20.88 -9.24
C GLU A 74 -11.85 -19.84 -8.28
N VAL A 75 -12.49 -18.67 -8.15
CA VAL A 75 -12.02 -17.55 -7.32
C VAL A 75 -12.57 -17.66 -5.91
N ASN A 76 -11.75 -17.28 -4.94
CA ASN A 76 -12.13 -17.20 -3.54
C ASN A 76 -12.08 -15.75 -3.05
N GLU A 77 -12.75 -15.47 -1.94
CA GLU A 77 -12.64 -14.15 -1.28
C GLU A 77 -11.17 -13.80 -1.02
N PHE A 78 -10.85 -12.53 -1.25
CA PHE A 78 -9.53 -11.91 -1.16
C PHE A 78 -8.51 -12.32 -2.22
N ASP A 79 -8.86 -13.21 -3.16
CA ASP A 79 -8.01 -13.50 -4.31
C ASP A 79 -7.63 -12.21 -5.04
N THR A 80 -6.40 -12.15 -5.55
CA THR A 80 -5.87 -10.96 -6.21
C THR A 80 -5.58 -11.21 -7.68
N LEU A 81 -5.75 -10.19 -8.50
CA LEU A 81 -5.40 -10.20 -9.92
C LEU A 81 -4.85 -8.82 -10.30
N VAL A 82 -3.73 -8.76 -11.01
CA VAL A 82 -3.32 -7.53 -11.68
C VAL A 82 -3.94 -7.54 -13.08
N ILE A 83 -5.03 -6.80 -13.27
CA ILE A 83 -5.70 -6.68 -14.57
C ILE A 83 -4.94 -5.68 -15.45
N LYS A 84 -4.72 -6.04 -16.71
CA LYS A 84 -4.04 -5.22 -17.72
C LYS A 84 -5.04 -4.72 -18.75
N LEU A 85 -5.12 -3.39 -18.86
CA LEU A 85 -5.91 -2.68 -19.86
C LEU A 85 -4.97 -1.90 -20.80
N LYS A 86 -5.54 -1.19 -21.78
CA LYS A 86 -4.75 -0.34 -22.69
C LYS A 86 -4.03 0.80 -21.96
N GLN A 87 -4.64 1.30 -20.88
CA GLN A 87 -4.17 2.42 -20.08
C GLN A 87 -3.07 2.02 -19.08
N GLY A 88 -2.90 0.72 -18.81
CA GLY A 88 -1.93 0.22 -17.83
C GLY A 88 -2.44 -0.98 -17.05
N THR A 89 -2.08 -1.05 -15.77
CA THR A 89 -2.41 -2.12 -14.84
C THR A 89 -3.22 -1.60 -13.65
N CYS A 90 -4.05 -2.47 -13.07
CA CYS A 90 -4.68 -2.22 -11.79
C CYS A 90 -4.69 -3.48 -10.95
N LEU A 91 -4.34 -3.37 -9.67
CA LEU A 91 -4.53 -4.48 -8.74
C LEU A 91 -6.01 -4.58 -8.35
N MET A 92 -6.59 -5.73 -8.64
CA MET A 92 -7.95 -6.11 -8.29
C MET A 92 -7.93 -7.12 -7.14
N GLN A 93 -8.97 -7.10 -6.32
CA GLN A 93 -9.23 -8.07 -5.27
C GLN A 93 -10.67 -8.56 -5.36
N PHE A 94 -10.87 -9.88 -5.28
CA PHE A 94 -12.21 -10.46 -5.23
C PHE A 94 -12.77 -10.27 -3.84
N TYR A 95 -13.89 -9.54 -3.73
CA TYR A 95 -14.48 -9.23 -2.43
C TYR A 95 -15.98 -9.01 -2.52
N HIS A 96 -16.72 -9.73 -1.68
CA HIS A 96 -18.18 -9.83 -1.69
C HIS A 96 -18.73 -10.26 -3.05
N GLY A 97 -18.16 -11.34 -3.60
CA GLY A 97 -18.69 -12.00 -4.81
C GLY A 97 -18.41 -11.28 -6.14
N ARG A 98 -17.51 -10.28 -6.17
CA ARG A 98 -17.07 -9.62 -7.41
C ARG A 98 -15.66 -9.06 -7.29
N TRP A 99 -15.03 -8.82 -8.45
CA TRP A 99 -13.77 -8.10 -8.52
C TRP A 99 -13.97 -6.61 -8.20
N ARG A 100 -13.11 -6.08 -7.32
CA ARG A 100 -13.03 -4.66 -6.94
C ARG A 100 -11.60 -4.20 -7.10
N ARG A 101 -11.36 -2.88 -7.20
CA ARG A 101 -9.98 -2.38 -7.06
C ARG A 101 -9.50 -2.77 -5.67
N ALA A 102 -8.26 -3.23 -5.52
CA ALA A 102 -7.74 -3.63 -4.22
C ALA A 102 -7.83 -2.46 -3.22
N ASN A 103 -7.68 -1.22 -3.67
CA ASN A 103 -7.86 -0.04 -2.82
C ASN A 103 -9.29 0.11 -2.26
N ASP A 104 -10.34 -0.27 -3.01
CA ASP A 104 -11.72 -0.23 -2.51
C ASP A 104 -11.94 -1.18 -1.32
N VAL A 105 -11.10 -2.21 -1.20
CA VAL A 105 -11.13 -3.24 -0.15
C VAL A 105 -10.17 -2.88 0.99
N GLN A 106 -8.92 -2.56 0.66
CA GLN A 106 -7.85 -2.33 1.62
C GLN A 106 -7.82 -0.93 2.23
N ARG A 107 -8.45 0.06 1.57
CA ARG A 107 -8.53 1.45 2.02
C ARG A 107 -7.15 2.07 2.29
N TRP A 108 -6.26 1.94 1.32
CA TRP A 108 -5.02 2.71 1.27
C TRP A 108 -5.32 4.15 0.83
N ASP A 109 -4.33 4.84 0.26
CA ASP A 109 -4.51 6.19 -0.26
C ASP A 109 -5.42 6.26 -1.50
N ASP A 110 -6.20 7.33 -1.65
CA ASP A 110 -7.09 7.52 -2.81
C ASP A 110 -6.31 7.65 -4.12
N ALA A 111 -5.02 8.01 -4.09
CA ALA A 111 -4.18 8.08 -5.28
C ALA A 111 -4.09 6.75 -6.05
N PHE A 112 -4.32 5.60 -5.41
CA PHE A 112 -4.41 4.32 -6.10
C PHE A 112 -5.59 4.24 -7.07
N ASN A 113 -6.70 4.96 -6.81
CA ASN A 113 -7.87 4.96 -7.69
C ASN A 113 -7.59 5.68 -9.00
N GLU A 114 -6.67 6.65 -8.98
CA GLU A 114 -6.26 7.47 -10.12
C GLU A 114 -5.00 6.93 -10.83
N TYR A 115 -4.37 5.89 -10.29
CA TYR A 115 -3.14 5.34 -10.83
C TYR A 115 -3.40 4.38 -12.00
N SER A 116 -2.65 4.58 -13.08
CA SER A 116 -2.54 3.62 -14.20
C SER A 116 -3.92 3.27 -14.79
N ALA A 117 -4.29 1.99 -14.85
CA ALA A 117 -5.59 1.59 -15.40
C ALA A 117 -6.75 1.62 -14.38
N CYS A 118 -6.49 1.88 -13.10
CA CYS A 118 -7.53 1.76 -12.05
C CYS A 118 -8.78 2.64 -12.25
N PRO A 119 -8.73 3.83 -12.86
CA PRO A 119 -9.94 4.59 -13.17
C PRO A 119 -10.88 3.89 -14.16
N TYR A 120 -10.34 3.00 -15.00
CA TYR A 120 -11.01 2.48 -16.20
C TYR A 120 -11.41 1.00 -16.10
N VAL A 121 -11.19 0.35 -14.95
CA VAL A 121 -11.41 -1.11 -14.80
C VAL A 121 -12.88 -1.55 -14.81
N PHE A 122 -13.80 -0.59 -14.77
CA PHE A 122 -15.24 -0.82 -14.79
C PHE A 122 -15.95 -0.20 -16.01
N ASP A 123 -15.18 0.32 -16.96
CA ASP A 123 -15.70 0.91 -18.20
C ASP A 123 -16.19 -0.16 -19.20
#